data_AF-A0A9D0XVC0-F1
#
_entry.id   AF-A0A9D0XVC0-F1
#
_cell.length_a   1.000
_cell.length_b   1.000
_cell.length_c   1.000
_cell.angle_alpha   90.00
_cell.angle_beta   90.00
_cell.angle_gamma   90.00
#
_symmetry.space_group_name_H-M   'P 1'
#
loop_
_entity.id
_entity.type
_entity.pdbx_description
1 polymer ?
#
loop_
_entity_poly.entity_id
_entity_poly.type
_entity_poly.pdbx_seq_one_letter_code
_entity_poly.pdbx_strand_id
1 'polypeptide(L)'
;MEIWFSESTANIIFPIIGGGLGILFGLYGTFGGIFAPKGKFKRLILSAAIAFIAIGAIMLITGLFALISKQPYHVWYPFILTGGIILPILVPNYFILKKRFSKIEVGKAEPESR
;
A
#
# COMPACT_ATOMS: atom_id res chain seq x y z
N MET A 1 10.74 19.46 -22.95
CA MET A 1 10.93 18.63 -21.75
C MET A 1 11.35 17.26 -22.22
N GLU A 2 12.40 16.69 -21.63
CA GLU A 2 12.86 15.35 -21.98
C GLU A 2 11.87 14.30 -21.45
N ILE A 3 11.57 13.30 -22.27
CA ILE A 3 10.74 12.17 -21.87
C ILE A 3 11.58 11.31 -20.93
N TRP A 4 11.07 11.01 -19.73
CA TRP A 4 11.85 10.28 -18.73
C TRP A 4 12.25 8.88 -19.16
N PHE A 5 11.36 8.19 -19.88
CA PHE A 5 11.62 6.87 -20.44
C PHE A 5 10.68 6.58 -21.61
N SER A 6 11.14 5.70 -22.51
CA SER A 6 10.38 5.32 -23.70
C SER A 6 9.14 4.47 -23.37
N GLU A 7 8.18 4.44 -24.28
CA GLU A 7 7.00 3.58 -24.19
C GLU A 7 7.36 2.09 -24.13
N SER A 8 8.38 1.66 -24.88
CA SER A 8 8.86 0.28 -24.85
C SER A 8 9.41 -0.10 -23.47
N THR A 9 10.17 0.81 -22.85
CA THR A 9 10.67 0.64 -21.49
C THR A 9 9.52 0.53 -20.49
N ALA A 10 8.51 1.40 -20.62
CA ALA A 10 7.34 1.40 -19.73
C ALA A 10 6.55 0.08 -19.82
N ASN A 11 6.32 -0.41 -21.04
CA ASN A 11 5.54 -1.63 -21.29
C ASN A 11 6.21 -2.91 -20.77
N ILE A 12 7.52 -2.89 -20.51
CA ILE A 12 8.23 -4.02 -19.91
C ILE A 12 8.28 -3.87 -18.38
N ILE A 13 8.68 -2.69 -17.89
CA ILE A 13 9.01 -2.51 -16.48
C ILE A 13 7.76 -2.46 -15.60
N PHE A 14 6.74 -1.69 -15.98
CA PHE A 14 5.60 -1.45 -15.10
C PHE A 14 4.70 -2.67 -14.90
N PRO A 15 4.47 -3.56 -15.90
CA PRO A 15 3.76 -4.81 -15.65
C PRO A 15 4.49 -5.73 -14.66
N ILE A 16 5.83 -5.79 -14.73
CA ILE A 16 6.64 -6.60 -13.80
C ILE A 16 6.55 -6.04 -12.38
N ILE A 17 6.74 -4.72 -12.23
CA ILE A 17 6.63 -4.04 -10.94
C ILE A 17 5.20 -4.18 -10.38
N GLY A 18 4.19 -3.93 -11.21
CA GLY A 18 2.78 -4.02 -10.82
C GLY A 18 2.38 -5.44 -10.40
N GLY A 19 2.79 -6.46 -11.16
CA GLY A 19 2.57 -7.86 -10.81
C GLY A 19 3.27 -8.25 -9.50
N GLY A 20 4.53 -7.85 -9.32
CA GLY A 20 5.28 -8.08 -8.09
C GLY A 20 4.64 -7.42 -6.87
N LEU A 21 4.23 -6.15 -6.99
CA LEU A 21 3.49 -5.45 -5.94
C LEU A 21 2.16 -6.12 -5.63
N GLY A 22 1.42 -6.56 -6.65
CA GLY A 22 0.16 -7.29 -6.48
C GLY A 22 0.33 -8.57 -5.65
N ILE A 23 1.39 -9.34 -5.91
CA ILE A 23 1.71 -10.54 -5.12
C ILE A 23 2.03 -10.17 -3.67
N LEU A 24 2.88 -9.15 -3.46
CA LEU A 24 3.23 -8.69 -2.11
C LEU A 24 2.00 -8.19 -1.32
N PHE A 25 1.09 -7.46 -1.98
CA PHE A 25 -0.17 -7.03 -1.37
C PHE A 25 -1.10 -8.19 -1.05
N GLY A 26 -1.20 -9.18 -1.94
CA GLY A 26 -1.95 -10.40 -1.70
C GLY A 26 -1.45 -11.13 -0.45
N LEU A 27 -0.13 -11.35 -0.37
CA LEU A 27 0.50 -11.99 0.79
C LEU A 27 0.29 -11.19 2.08
N TYR A 28 0.46 -9.88 2.03
CA TYR A 28 0.18 -9.00 3.16
C TYR A 28 -1.28 -9.08 3.60
N GLY A 29 -2.23 -9.02 2.66
CA GLY A 29 -3.66 -9.11 2.92
C GLY A 29 -4.05 -10.43 3.56
N THR A 30 -3.55 -11.56 3.04
CA THR A 30 -3.75 -12.89 3.62
C THR A 30 -3.15 -12.99 5.02
N PHE A 31 -1.91 -12.53 5.20
CA PHE A 31 -1.24 -12.54 6.50
C PHE A 31 -1.99 -11.70 7.54
N GLY A 32 -2.39 -10.47 7.17
CA GLY A 32 -3.21 -9.61 8.00
C GLY A 32 -4.57 -10.24 8.33
N GLY A 33 -5.25 -10.82 7.34
CA GLY A 33 -6.54 -11.47 7.51
C GLY A 33 -6.50 -12.66 8.49
N ILE A 34 -5.42 -13.46 8.47
CA ILE A 34 -5.28 -14.63 9.34
C ILE A 34 -4.84 -14.25 10.76
N PHE A 35 -3.90 -13.31 10.91
CA PHE A 35 -3.24 -13.04 12.19
C PHE A 35 -3.80 -11.83 12.95
N ALA A 36 -4.39 -10.84 12.27
CA ALA A 36 -4.99 -9.69 12.94
C ALA A 36 -6.18 -10.05 13.85
N PRO A 37 -7.09 -10.98 13.49
CA PRO A 37 -8.15 -11.44 14.41
C PRO A 37 -7.60 -12.11 15.67
N LYS A 38 -6.42 -12.76 15.55
CA LYS A 38 -5.75 -13.45 16.66
C LYS A 38 -4.92 -12.50 17.55
N GLY A 39 -4.88 -11.20 17.23
CA GLY A 39 -4.05 -10.22 17.93
C GLY A 39 -2.55 -10.47 17.80
N LYS A 40 -2.11 -11.25 16.81
CA LYS A 40 -0.68 -11.58 16.60
C LYS A 40 -0.04 -10.64 15.59
N PHE A 41 1.28 -10.48 15.69
CA PHE A 41 2.11 -9.73 14.74
C PHE A 41 1.67 -8.27 14.48
N LYS A 42 1.03 -7.61 15.46
CA LYS A 42 0.55 -6.22 15.37
C LYS A 42 1.59 -5.27 14.77
N ARG A 43 2.81 -5.27 15.32
CA ARG A 43 3.87 -4.36 14.88
C ARG A 43 4.21 -4.58 13.41
N LEU A 44 4.39 -5.84 12.99
CA LEU A 44 4.74 -6.20 11.62
C LEU A 44 3.63 -5.83 10.63
N ILE A 45 2.37 -6.16 10.96
CA ILE A 45 1.22 -5.86 10.09
C ILE A 45 1.05 -4.34 9.93
N LEU A 46 1.08 -3.59 11.04
CA LEU A 46 0.90 -2.13 10.97
C LEU A 46 2.11 -1.43 10.33
N SER A 47 3.34 -1.88 10.56
CA SER A 47 4.53 -1.31 9.90
C SER A 47 4.54 -1.60 8.41
N ALA A 48 4.15 -2.81 7.99
CA ALA A 48 4.03 -3.15 6.58
C ALA A 48 2.97 -2.28 5.89
N ALA A 49 1.81 -2.08 6.54
CA ALA A 49 0.78 -1.15 6.04
C ALA A 49 1.33 0.26 5.81
N ILE A 50 2.07 0.80 6.78
CA ILE A 50 2.68 2.15 6.67
C ILE A 50 3.70 2.21 5.53
N ALA A 51 4.57 1.19 5.41
CA ALA A 51 5.56 1.15 4.35
C ALA A 51 4.89 1.15 2.96
N PHE A 52 3.84 0.35 2.78
CA PHE A 52 3.08 0.33 1.55
C PHE A 52 2.32 1.62 1.26
N ILE A 53 1.73 2.25 2.29
CA ILE A 53 1.09 3.57 2.16
C ILE A 53 2.13 4.61 1.71
N ALA A 54 3.34 4.59 2.28
CA ALA A 54 4.41 5.49 1.89
C ALA A 54 4.82 5.29 0.42
N ILE A 55 4.97 4.02 -0.02
CA ILE A 55 5.22 3.70 -1.43
C ILE A 55 4.09 4.24 -2.32
N GLY A 56 2.83 4.00 -1.96
CA GLY A 56 1.68 4.50 -2.70
C GLY A 56 1.63 6.03 -2.80
N ALA A 57 1.98 6.73 -1.71
CA ALA A 57 2.07 8.18 -1.69
C ALA A 57 3.18 8.71 -2.59
N ILE A 58 4.37 8.12 -2.53
CA ILE A 58 5.50 8.49 -3.40
C ILE A 58 5.13 8.28 -4.87
N MET A 59 4.52 7.14 -5.21
CA MET A 59 4.08 6.84 -6.57
C MET A 59 3.03 7.86 -7.04
N LEU A 60 2.02 8.15 -6.23
CA LEU A 60 0.97 9.11 -6.61
C LEU A 60 1.54 10.52 -6.81
N ILE A 61 2.39 10.99 -5.90
CA ILE A 61 3.04 12.31 -6.01
C ILE A 61 3.90 12.37 -7.29
N THR A 62 4.67 11.32 -7.57
CA THR A 62 5.50 11.23 -8.77
C THR A 62 4.65 11.28 -10.05
N GLY A 63 3.53 10.55 -10.06
CA GLY A 63 2.59 10.55 -11.18
C GLY A 63 1.91 11.90 -11.39
N LEU A 64 1.49 12.57 -10.32
CA LEU A 64 0.91 13.91 -10.37
C LEU A 64 1.94 14.94 -10.86
N PHE A 65 3.18 14.86 -10.39
CA PHE A 65 4.27 15.72 -10.85
C PHE A 65 4.54 15.51 -12.35
N ALA A 66 4.58 14.26 -12.82
CA ALA A 66 4.73 13.95 -14.24
C ALA A 66 3.56 14.46 -15.08
N LEU A 67 2.32 14.35 -14.58
CA LEU A 67 1.12 14.84 -15.25
C LEU A 67 1.14 16.37 -15.40
N ILE A 68 1.44 17.10 -14.33
CA ILE A 68 1.57 18.58 -14.34
C ILE A 68 2.71 19.01 -15.27
N SER A 69 3.77 18.20 -15.32
CA SER A 69 4.91 18.38 -16.23
C SER A 69 4.57 18.07 -17.70
N LYS A 70 3.34 17.67 -18.03
CA LYS A 70 2.91 17.28 -19.38
C LYS A 70 3.72 16.12 -19.97
N GLN A 71 4.19 15.21 -19.11
CA GLN A 71 4.81 13.96 -19.56
C GLN A 71 3.77 13.10 -20.32
N PRO A 72 4.21 12.22 -21.23
CA PRO A 72 3.31 11.35 -21.98
C PRO A 72 2.65 10.29 -21.08
N TYR A 73 1.55 9.72 -21.57
CA TYR A 73 0.73 8.75 -20.83
C TYR A 73 1.54 7.60 -20.23
N HIS A 74 2.44 7.00 -21.00
CA HIS A 74 3.26 5.87 -20.54
C HIS A 74 4.16 6.23 -19.35
N VAL A 75 4.44 7.52 -19.11
CA VAL A 75 5.22 7.98 -17.95
C VAL A 75 4.32 8.15 -16.73
N TRP A 76 3.31 9.02 -16.79
CA TRP A 76 2.56 9.37 -15.58
C TRP A 76 1.54 8.31 -15.16
N TYR A 77 0.95 7.58 -16.12
CA TYR A 77 -0.16 6.68 -15.86
C TYR A 77 0.19 5.53 -14.91
N PRO A 78 1.31 4.81 -15.07
CA PRO A 78 1.66 3.73 -14.15
C PRO A 78 1.84 4.18 -12.70
N PHE A 79 2.41 5.38 -12.49
CA PHE A 79 2.60 5.96 -11.17
C PHE A 79 1.28 6.36 -10.52
N ILE A 80 0.40 7.05 -11.27
CA ILE A 80 -0.93 7.44 -10.77
C ILE A 80 -1.79 6.19 -10.51
N LEU A 81 -1.78 5.21 -11.41
CA LEU A 81 -2.52 3.96 -11.24
C LEU A 81 -2.09 3.23 -9.97
N THR A 82 -0.77 3.07 -9.78
CA THR A 82 -0.22 2.35 -8.63
C THR A 82 -0.56 3.07 -7.32
N GLY A 83 -0.25 4.37 -7.21
CA GLY A 83 -0.55 5.14 -6.00
C GLY A 83 -2.05 5.30 -5.74
N GLY A 84 -2.83 5.48 -6.81
CA GLY A 84 -4.29 5.62 -6.80
C GLY A 84 -5.04 4.35 -6.42
N ILE A 85 -4.44 3.17 -6.58
CA ILE A 85 -4.99 1.91 -6.06
C ILE A 85 -4.53 1.66 -4.62
N ILE A 86 -3.24 1.83 -4.33
CA ILE A 86 -2.67 1.51 -3.02
C ILE A 86 -3.31 2.34 -1.90
N LEU A 87 -3.39 3.66 -2.08
CA LEU A 87 -3.81 4.56 -1.00
C LEU A 87 -5.27 4.35 -0.58
N PRO A 88 -6.26 4.31 -1.50
CA PRO A 88 -7.66 4.12 -1.10
C PRO A 88 -7.93 2.76 -0.46
N ILE A 89 -7.13 1.74 -0.75
CA ILE A 89 -7.27 0.42 -0.14
C ILE A 89 -6.60 0.38 1.22
N LEU A 90 -5.32 0.75 1.30
CA LEU A 90 -4.52 0.52 2.50
C LEU A 90 -4.73 1.56 3.60
N VAL A 91 -5.03 2.81 3.27
CA VAL A 91 -5.25 3.83 4.31
C VAL A 91 -6.47 3.47 5.18
N PRO A 92 -7.67 3.18 4.64
CA PRO A 92 -8.78 2.73 5.48
C PRO A 92 -8.48 1.41 6.19
N ASN A 93 -7.85 0.46 5.49
CA ASN A 93 -7.48 -0.84 6.06
C ASN A 93 -6.55 -0.70 7.28
N TYR A 94 -5.57 0.20 7.22
CA TYR A 94 -4.68 0.52 8.35
C TYR A 94 -5.46 0.98 9.58
N PHE A 95 -6.40 1.93 9.42
CA PHE A 95 -7.22 2.40 10.54
C PHE A 95 -8.13 1.31 11.10
N ILE A 96 -8.69 0.45 10.23
CA ILE A 96 -9.50 -0.70 10.65
C ILE A 96 -8.67 -1.69 11.47
N LEU A 97 -7.47 -2.05 10.99
CA LEU A 97 -6.56 -2.96 11.69
C LEU A 97 -6.08 -2.36 13.01
N LYS A 98 -5.71 -1.08 13.03
CA LYS A 98 -5.30 -0.37 14.25
C LYS A 98 -6.41 -0.40 15.31
N LYS A 99 -7.66 -0.11 14.92
CA LYS A 99 -8.82 -0.21 15.81
C LYS A 99 -9.04 -1.64 16.31
N ARG A 100 -8.91 -2.64 15.44
CA ARG A 100 -9.04 -4.07 15.81
C ARG A 100 -8.01 -4.48 16.85
N PHE A 101 -6.74 -4.16 16.64
CA PHE A 101 -5.68 -4.49 17.59
C PHE A 101 -5.90 -3.80 18.95
N SER A 102 -6.32 -2.53 18.95
CA SER A 102 -6.64 -1.81 20.19
C SER A 102 -7.77 -2.47 20.98
N LYS A 103 -8.84 -2.96 20.31
CA LYS A 103 -9.93 -3.68 20.99
C LYS A 103 -9.45 -4.98 21.66
N ILE A 104 -8.56 -5.72 21.00
CA ILE A 104 -8.01 -6.97 21.54
C ILE A 104 -7.12 -6.68 22.77
N GLU A 105 -6.36 -5.58 22.76
CA GLU A 105 -5.53 -5.17 23.89
C GLU A 105 -6.37 -4.77 25.11
N VAL A 106 -7.44 -3.98 24.91
CA VAL A 106 -8.37 -3.60 25.99
C VAL A 106 -9.06 -4.83 26.57
N GLY A 107 -9.59 -5.72 25.72
CA GLY A 107 -10.25 -6.95 26.17
C GLY A 107 -9.34 -7.94 26.90
N LYS A 108 -8.01 -7.80 26.80
CA LYS A 108 -7.05 -8.58 27.59
C LYS A 108 -6.72 -7.95 28.95
N ALA A 109 -6.94 -6.65 29.13
CA ALA A 109 -6.69 -5.96 30.39
C ALA A 109 -7.85 -6.09 31.39
N GLU A 110 -9.10 -6.21 30.90
CA GLU A 110 -10.29 -6.42 31.73
C GLU A 110 -10.40 -7.77 32.49
N PRO A 111 -9.90 -8.93 31.99
CA PRO A 111 -10.01 -10.20 32.71
C PRO A 111 -9.14 -10.34 33.97
N GLU A 112 -8.17 -9.46 34.22
CA GLU A 112 -7.29 -9.54 35.41
C GLU A 112 -7.84 -8.83 36.66
N SER A 113 -9.05 -8.25 36.60
CA SER A 113 -9.65 -7.49 37.71
C SER A 113 -10.85 -8.17 38.39
N ARG A 114 -10.97 -9.51 38.31
CA ARG A 114 -12.04 -10.29 38.98
C ARG A 114 -11.47 -11.47 39.77
#